data_AF-A0A2A6D2A3-F1
#
_entry.id   AF-A0A2A6D2A3-F1
#
_cell.length_a   1.000
_cell.length_b   1.000
_cell.length_c   1.000
_cell.angle_alpha   90.00
_cell.angle_beta   90.00
_cell.angle_gamma   90.00
#
_symmetry.space_group_name_H-M   'P 1'
#
loop_
_entity.id
_entity.type
_entity.pdbx_description
1 polymer ?
#
loop_
_entity_poly.entity_id
_entity_poly.type
_entity_poly.pdbx_seq_one_letter_code
_entity_poly.pdbx_strand_id
1 'polypeptide(L)'
;MTIATAQFNFTIRFSSNLSDASTFVAITICVSLCSILLVVYIWVYHLGRTILDRLSIVRAQAKKYSKISAIQWFTKTIFMNIFVYSFGIVVVQAAHVIARLTAATPCDEEIPKVLCVFRMIAAAISPSFVLLHVSITIQQALSTFRVSLRTQSIVARSCIFAAYCYVALYGYFVFRNEPLSGRTQLCSSFTVNSELYLIISLNLMMALEIVNLTFAIFLVVHNKKILKNERSSYSLSRTFLRMQNLYTMAPYIPVLALHAFVHFIVPYYCLIAPLAFLIMIKLGRFRRQGHMRNMIAPMQQSNAQEVYFNNLKEAWNKPLN
;
A
#
# COMPACT_ATOMS: atom_id res chain seq x y z
N MET A 1 8.49 -16.09 18.11
CA MET A 1 7.39 -16.81 18.80
C MET A 1 6.46 -15.89 19.63
N THR A 2 6.94 -14.82 20.27
CA THR A 2 6.11 -13.85 21.03
C THR A 2 5.43 -12.75 20.18
N ILE A 3 5.82 -12.58 18.91
CA ILE A 3 5.29 -11.53 18.03
C ILE A 3 3.99 -11.97 17.32
N ALA A 4 3.92 -13.22 16.86
CA ALA A 4 2.72 -13.77 16.21
C ALA A 4 1.53 -13.95 17.17
N THR A 5 1.78 -14.33 18.42
CA THR A 5 0.77 -14.42 19.49
C THR A 5 0.24 -13.04 19.89
N ALA A 6 1.04 -11.98 19.76
CA ALA A 6 0.61 -10.60 20.01
C ALA A 6 -0.27 -10.03 18.89
N GLN A 7 0.02 -10.37 17.62
CA GLN A 7 -0.85 -10.03 16.48
C GLN A 7 -2.26 -10.62 16.62
N PHE A 8 -2.36 -11.89 17.04
CA PHE A 8 -3.65 -12.58 17.22
C PHE A 8 -4.46 -12.00 18.40
N ASN A 9 -3.79 -11.67 19.51
CA ASN A 9 -4.46 -11.06 20.67
C ASN A 9 -4.91 -9.61 20.44
N PHE A 10 -4.26 -8.85 19.54
CA PHE A 10 -4.64 -7.47 19.25
C PHE A 10 -5.93 -7.38 18.41
N THR A 11 -6.12 -8.28 17.44
CA THR A 11 -7.38 -8.39 16.69
C THR A 11 -8.55 -8.79 17.59
N ILE A 12 -8.30 -9.65 18.58
CA ILE A 12 -9.33 -10.09 19.54
C ILE A 12 -9.70 -8.97 20.52
N ARG A 13 -8.76 -8.13 20.99
CA ARG A 13 -9.04 -7.05 21.95
C ARG A 13 -9.74 -5.82 21.36
N PHE A 14 -9.59 -5.56 20.06
CA PHE A 14 -10.39 -4.53 19.37
C PHE A 14 -11.84 -4.98 19.10
N SER A 15 -12.16 -6.26 19.35
CA SER A 15 -13.48 -6.86 19.11
C SER A 15 -14.42 -6.83 20.32
N SER A 16 -14.03 -6.30 21.49
CA SER A 16 -14.91 -6.32 22.67
C SER A 16 -16.06 -5.32 22.62
N ASN A 17 -15.99 -4.33 21.73
CA ASN A 17 -17.16 -3.53 21.35
C ASN A 17 -17.75 -4.14 20.08
N LEU A 18 -18.80 -4.93 20.23
CA LEU A 18 -19.46 -5.65 19.14
C LEU A 18 -19.92 -4.71 18.00
N SER A 19 -20.21 -3.44 18.32
CA SER A 19 -20.56 -2.37 17.36
C SER A 19 -19.41 -1.94 16.46
N ASP A 20 -18.17 -2.04 16.95
CA ASP A 20 -16.99 -1.47 16.26
C ASP A 20 -16.45 -2.47 15.23
N ALA A 21 -16.57 -3.78 15.51
CA ALA A 21 -16.11 -4.83 14.62
C ALA A 21 -16.96 -4.96 13.35
N SER A 22 -18.29 -4.83 13.46
CA SER A 22 -19.19 -4.85 12.29
C SER A 22 -18.97 -3.63 11.39
N THR A 23 -18.79 -2.46 11.99
CA THR A 23 -18.49 -1.20 11.29
C THR A 23 -17.17 -1.29 10.53
N PHE A 24 -16.10 -1.81 11.16
CA PHE A 24 -14.81 -1.98 10.50
C PHE A 24 -14.89 -2.92 9.29
N VAL A 25 -15.61 -4.04 9.41
CA VAL A 25 -15.77 -5.00 8.31
C VAL A 25 -16.59 -4.39 7.17
N ALA A 26 -17.68 -3.68 7.48
CA ALA A 26 -18.49 -2.98 6.48
C ALA A 26 -17.68 -1.91 5.73
N ILE A 27 -16.86 -1.13 6.44
CA ILE A 27 -15.92 -0.17 5.83
C ILE A 27 -14.94 -0.89 4.91
N THR A 28 -14.37 -2.01 5.35
CA THR A 28 -13.38 -2.75 4.55
C THR A 28 -14.00 -3.33 3.27
N ILE A 29 -15.23 -3.85 3.35
CA ILE A 29 -15.99 -4.31 2.17
C ILE A 29 -16.30 -3.16 1.24
N CYS A 30 -16.80 -2.04 1.76
CA CYS A 30 -17.11 -0.85 0.97
C CYS A 30 -15.87 -0.33 0.24
N VAL A 31 -14.74 -0.20 0.94
CA VAL A 31 -13.45 0.21 0.34
C VAL A 31 -13.00 -0.79 -0.73
N SER A 32 -13.14 -2.10 -0.49
CA SER A 32 -12.75 -3.14 -1.45
C SER A 32 -13.64 -3.14 -2.70
N LEU A 33 -14.96 -2.97 -2.55
CA LEU A 33 -15.91 -2.84 -3.66
C LEU A 33 -15.67 -1.55 -4.45
N CYS A 34 -15.47 -0.42 -3.77
CA CYS A 34 -15.08 0.84 -4.41
C CYS A 34 -13.77 0.69 -5.18
N SER A 35 -12.78 -0.03 -4.63
CA SER A 35 -11.53 -0.34 -5.32
C SER A 35 -11.77 -1.17 -6.58
N ILE A 36 -12.59 -2.23 -6.52
CA ILE A 36 -12.94 -3.06 -7.70
C ILE A 36 -13.66 -2.22 -8.75
N LEU A 37 -14.69 -1.47 -8.37
CA LEU A 37 -15.46 -0.63 -9.28
C LEU A 37 -14.57 0.43 -9.93
N LEU A 38 -13.66 1.04 -9.17
CA LEU A 38 -12.70 1.99 -9.69
C LEU A 38 -11.71 1.32 -10.66
N VAL A 39 -11.22 0.12 -10.35
CA VAL A 39 -10.34 -0.66 -11.23
C VAL A 39 -11.04 -1.05 -12.53
N VAL A 40 -12.28 -1.55 -12.44
CA VAL A 40 -13.11 -1.89 -13.60
C VAL A 40 -13.43 -0.64 -14.42
N TYR A 41 -13.79 0.46 -13.77
CA TYR A 41 -14.05 1.74 -14.42
C TYR A 41 -12.82 2.24 -15.17
N ILE A 42 -11.65 2.29 -14.51
CA ILE A 42 -10.39 2.69 -15.15
C ILE A 42 -10.04 1.73 -16.30
N TRP A 43 -10.25 0.44 -16.13
CA TRP A 43 -9.98 -0.56 -17.17
C TRP A 43 -10.88 -0.39 -18.39
N VAL A 44 -12.19 -0.28 -18.20
CA VAL A 44 -13.18 -0.14 -19.29
C VAL A 44 -13.06 1.23 -19.95
N TYR A 45 -13.15 2.31 -19.17
CA TYR A 45 -13.25 3.66 -19.71
C TYR A 45 -11.89 4.25 -20.06
N HIS A 46 -10.90 4.12 -19.18
CA HIS A 46 -9.60 4.74 -19.42
C HIS A 46 -8.74 3.84 -20.30
N LEU A 47 -8.57 2.57 -19.96
CA LEU A 47 -7.71 1.67 -20.72
C LEU A 47 -8.34 1.33 -22.07
N GLY A 48 -9.64 1.01 -22.11
CA GLY A 48 -10.37 0.77 -23.35
C GLY A 48 -10.26 1.94 -24.32
N ARG A 49 -10.53 3.17 -23.86
CA ARG A 49 -10.46 4.37 -24.71
C ARG A 49 -9.03 4.69 -25.13
N THR A 50 -8.05 4.66 -24.21
CA THR A 50 -6.66 4.96 -24.59
C THR A 50 -6.06 3.89 -25.50
N ILE A 51 -6.48 2.63 -25.37
CA ILE A 51 -6.08 1.53 -26.26
C ILE A 51 -6.76 1.70 -27.62
N LEU A 52 -8.06 1.95 -27.68
CA LEU A 52 -8.81 2.08 -28.93
C LEU A 52 -8.43 3.33 -29.72
N ASP A 53 -8.29 4.48 -29.06
CA ASP A 53 -7.87 5.74 -29.67
C ASP A 53 -6.41 5.67 -30.15
N ARG A 54 -5.54 4.93 -29.45
CA ARG A 54 -4.18 4.68 -29.95
C ARG A 54 -4.15 3.60 -31.02
N LEU A 55 -5.03 2.61 -31.00
CA LEU A 55 -5.10 1.57 -32.04
C LEU A 55 -5.53 2.14 -33.40
N SER A 56 -6.42 3.13 -33.44
CA SER A 56 -6.81 3.79 -34.69
C SER A 56 -5.64 4.56 -35.32
N ILE A 57 -4.87 5.30 -34.51
CA ILE A 57 -3.67 6.04 -34.95
C ILE A 57 -2.51 5.07 -35.27
N VAL A 58 -2.37 3.98 -34.51
CA VAL A 58 -1.29 3.00 -34.68
C VAL A 58 -1.54 2.05 -35.86
N ARG A 59 -2.80 1.73 -36.21
CA ARG A 59 -3.11 1.01 -37.46
C ARG A 59 -2.61 1.78 -38.69
N ALA A 60 -2.64 3.11 -38.68
CA ALA A 60 -2.06 3.94 -39.74
C ALA A 60 -0.51 3.95 -39.76
N GLN A 61 0.18 3.53 -38.68
CA GLN A 61 1.65 3.51 -38.58
C GLN A 61 2.25 2.13 -38.22
N ALA A 62 1.48 1.05 -38.40
CA ALA A 62 1.70 -0.27 -37.80
C ALA A 62 3.02 -0.96 -38.19
N LYS A 63 3.67 -0.58 -39.29
CA LYS A 63 4.98 -1.17 -39.67
C LYS A 63 6.17 -0.67 -38.84
N LYS A 64 6.06 0.45 -38.09
CA LYS A 64 7.21 1.06 -37.40
C LYS A 64 7.14 1.04 -35.86
N TYR A 65 6.03 0.62 -35.26
CA TYR A 65 5.76 0.79 -33.82
C TYR A 65 5.54 -0.52 -33.03
N SER A 66 6.45 -1.51 -33.19
CA SER A 66 6.58 -2.66 -32.26
C SER A 66 6.77 -2.26 -30.78
N LYS A 67 7.12 -0.99 -30.52
CA LYS A 67 7.37 -0.34 -29.23
C LYS A 67 6.18 -0.29 -28.26
N ILE A 68 4.94 -0.25 -28.76
CA ILE A 68 3.76 -0.03 -27.91
C ILE A 68 3.33 -1.32 -27.18
N SER A 69 3.78 -2.49 -27.65
CA SER A 69 3.38 -3.77 -27.07
C SER A 69 3.81 -3.93 -25.61
N ALA A 70 5.07 -3.64 -25.25
CA ALA A 70 5.60 -3.96 -23.93
C ALA A 70 4.93 -3.18 -22.78
N ILE A 71 4.70 -1.88 -22.95
CA ILE A 71 3.99 -1.07 -21.94
C ILE A 71 2.55 -1.56 -21.78
N GLN A 72 1.88 -1.87 -22.89
CA GLN A 72 0.52 -2.41 -22.85
C GLN A 72 0.47 -3.75 -22.11
N TRP A 73 1.49 -4.61 -22.26
CA TRP A 73 1.60 -5.85 -21.48
C TRP A 73 1.75 -5.56 -19.98
N PHE A 74 2.67 -4.70 -19.56
CA PHE A 74 2.83 -4.33 -18.15
C PHE A 74 1.54 -3.78 -17.54
N THR A 75 0.87 -2.88 -18.25
CA THR A 75 -0.37 -2.30 -17.77
C THR A 75 -1.45 -3.38 -17.60
N LYS A 76 -1.64 -4.25 -18.60
CA LYS A 76 -2.58 -5.38 -18.49
C LYS A 76 -2.22 -6.30 -17.31
N THR A 77 -0.94 -6.64 -17.14
CA THR A 77 -0.44 -7.47 -16.05
C THR A 77 -0.74 -6.86 -14.67
N ILE A 78 -0.48 -5.56 -14.48
CA ILE A 78 -0.80 -4.85 -13.24
C ILE A 78 -2.30 -4.89 -12.98
N PHE A 79 -3.14 -4.56 -13.97
CA PHE A 79 -4.59 -4.59 -13.81
C PHE A 79 -5.12 -5.98 -13.45
N MET A 80 -4.58 -7.04 -14.06
CA MET A 80 -4.96 -8.42 -13.70
C MET A 80 -4.56 -8.75 -12.27
N ASN A 81 -3.37 -8.34 -11.81
CA ASN A 81 -2.97 -8.58 -10.42
C ASN A 81 -3.83 -7.81 -9.42
N ILE A 82 -4.20 -6.55 -9.72
CA ILE A 82 -5.14 -5.78 -8.90
C ILE A 82 -6.50 -6.48 -8.85
N PHE A 83 -7.01 -6.91 -10.01
CA PHE A 83 -8.31 -7.60 -10.07
C PHE A 83 -8.31 -8.88 -9.24
N VAL A 84 -7.32 -9.77 -9.41
CA VAL A 84 -7.25 -11.04 -8.67
C VAL A 84 -7.06 -10.78 -7.18
N TYR A 85 -6.21 -9.82 -6.81
CA TYR A 85 -6.02 -9.42 -5.42
C TYR A 85 -7.32 -8.94 -4.78
N SER A 86 -7.98 -7.95 -5.38
CA SER A 86 -9.21 -7.36 -4.84
C SER A 86 -10.37 -8.36 -4.81
N PHE A 87 -10.52 -9.18 -5.87
CA PHE A 87 -11.53 -10.23 -5.90
C PHE A 87 -11.33 -11.24 -4.76
N GLY A 88 -10.10 -11.73 -4.56
CA GLY A 88 -9.80 -12.68 -3.50
C GLY A 88 -10.09 -12.13 -2.11
N ILE A 89 -9.79 -10.85 -1.87
CA ILE A 89 -10.10 -10.16 -0.60
C ILE A 89 -11.61 -10.03 -0.40
N VAL A 90 -12.38 -9.60 -1.42
CA VAL A 90 -13.83 -9.45 -1.31
C VAL A 90 -14.53 -10.77 -1.01
N VAL A 91 -14.16 -11.85 -1.69
CA VAL A 91 -14.77 -13.18 -1.44
C VAL A 91 -14.60 -13.60 0.02
N VAL A 92 -13.39 -13.46 0.56
CA VAL A 92 -13.07 -13.87 1.93
C VAL A 92 -13.76 -12.96 2.95
N GLN A 93 -13.79 -11.65 2.72
CA GLN A 93 -14.46 -10.71 3.62
C GLN A 93 -15.98 -10.89 3.62
N ALA A 94 -16.58 -11.09 2.44
CA ALA A 94 -18.00 -11.40 2.32
C ALA A 94 -18.35 -12.70 3.04
N ALA A 95 -17.53 -13.75 2.88
CA ALA A 95 -17.72 -15.01 3.60
C ALA A 95 -17.67 -14.83 5.13
N HIS A 96 -16.72 -14.03 5.64
CA HIS A 96 -16.64 -13.71 7.07
C HIS A 96 -17.86 -12.94 7.58
N VAL A 97 -18.36 -11.97 6.80
CA VAL A 97 -19.58 -11.24 7.17
C VAL A 97 -20.79 -12.14 7.18
N ILE A 98 -20.97 -12.96 6.14
CA ILE A 98 -22.10 -13.87 6.03
C ILE A 98 -22.07 -14.84 7.21
N ALA A 99 -20.94 -15.49 7.48
CA ALA A 99 -20.81 -16.41 8.61
C ALA A 99 -21.19 -15.73 9.94
N ARG A 100 -20.74 -14.50 10.16
CA ARG A 100 -21.06 -13.73 11.36
C ARG A 100 -22.54 -13.34 11.47
N LEU A 101 -23.18 -12.97 10.37
CA LEU A 101 -24.60 -12.62 10.35
C LEU A 101 -25.52 -13.84 10.49
N THR A 102 -25.05 -15.01 10.08
CA THR A 102 -25.82 -16.26 10.13
C THR A 102 -25.62 -17.08 11.41
N ALA A 103 -24.56 -16.81 12.16
CA ALA A 103 -24.22 -17.57 13.36
C ALA A 103 -25.22 -17.29 14.50
N ALA A 104 -25.78 -18.36 15.08
CA ALA A 104 -26.64 -18.25 16.26
C ALA A 104 -25.81 -17.99 17.53
N THR A 105 -24.60 -18.54 17.58
CA THR A 105 -23.65 -18.35 18.67
C THR A 105 -22.26 -18.01 18.12
N PRO A 106 -21.37 -17.38 18.91
CA PRO A 106 -19.99 -17.10 18.49
C PRO A 106 -19.19 -18.35 18.09
N CYS A 107 -19.58 -19.53 18.56
CA CYS A 107 -18.95 -20.80 18.19
C CYS A 107 -19.31 -21.25 16.77
N ASP A 108 -20.40 -20.73 16.20
CA ASP A 108 -20.87 -21.06 14.85
C ASP A 108 -20.29 -20.11 13.78
N GLU A 109 -19.48 -19.11 14.17
CA GLU A 109 -18.81 -18.15 13.28
C GLU A 109 -17.64 -18.79 12.50
N GLU A 110 -17.88 -19.92 11.84
CA GLU A 110 -16.86 -20.63 11.08
C GLU A 110 -17.13 -20.58 9.57
N ILE A 111 -16.07 -20.35 8.78
CA ILE A 111 -16.10 -20.44 7.32
C ILE A 111 -15.42 -21.72 6.83
N PRO A 112 -15.87 -22.29 5.70
CA PRO A 112 -15.18 -23.41 5.05
C PRO A 112 -13.74 -23.04 4.67
N LYS A 113 -12.76 -23.88 5.04
CA LYS A 113 -11.34 -23.62 4.73
C LYS A 113 -11.03 -23.53 3.24
N VAL A 114 -11.86 -24.11 2.36
CA VAL A 114 -11.71 -23.99 0.91
C VAL A 114 -11.78 -22.52 0.44
N LEU A 115 -12.53 -21.66 1.14
CA LEU A 115 -12.62 -20.24 0.83
C LEU A 115 -11.33 -19.48 1.19
N CYS A 116 -10.48 -20.05 2.06
CA CYS A 116 -9.19 -19.46 2.40
C CYS A 116 -8.21 -19.47 1.23
N VAL A 117 -8.43 -20.30 0.19
CA VAL A 117 -7.61 -20.29 -1.04
C VAL A 117 -7.62 -18.91 -1.70
N PHE A 118 -8.75 -18.19 -1.69
CA PHE A 118 -8.83 -16.83 -2.24
C PHE A 118 -7.92 -15.85 -1.49
N ARG A 119 -7.83 -15.97 -0.16
CA ARG A 119 -6.90 -15.19 0.67
C ARG A 119 -5.46 -15.55 0.37
N MET A 120 -5.16 -16.84 0.20
CA MET A 120 -3.82 -17.32 -0.13
C MET A 120 -3.36 -16.78 -1.49
N ILE A 121 -4.25 -16.79 -2.50
CA ILE A 121 -3.97 -16.22 -3.83
C ILE A 121 -3.71 -14.71 -3.72
N ALA A 122 -4.55 -13.96 -3.00
CA ALA A 122 -4.35 -12.53 -2.81
C ALA A 122 -3.02 -12.23 -2.09
N ALA A 123 -2.71 -12.96 -1.02
CA ALA A 123 -1.45 -12.84 -0.29
C ALA A 123 -0.23 -13.21 -1.16
N ALA A 124 -0.35 -14.25 -2.00
CA ALA A 124 0.72 -14.68 -2.90
C ALA A 124 1.00 -13.65 -4.01
N ILE A 125 -0.02 -12.95 -4.49
CA ILE A 125 0.11 -11.93 -5.54
C ILE A 125 0.69 -10.63 -5.02
N SER A 126 0.54 -10.29 -3.73
CA SER A 126 1.01 -9.01 -3.16
C SER A 126 2.48 -8.67 -3.51
N PRO A 127 3.47 -9.58 -3.36
CA PRO A 127 4.86 -9.32 -3.77
C PRO A 127 5.04 -8.96 -5.25
N SER A 128 4.12 -9.37 -6.13
CA SER A 128 4.20 -9.05 -7.55
C SER A 128 4.07 -7.55 -7.82
N PHE A 129 3.35 -6.79 -6.99
CA PHE A 129 3.22 -5.35 -7.17
C PHE A 129 4.58 -4.65 -7.05
N VAL A 130 5.36 -5.03 -6.04
CA VAL A 130 6.73 -4.54 -5.83
C VAL A 130 7.64 -4.93 -6.98
N LEU A 131 7.59 -6.19 -7.43
CA LEU A 131 8.41 -6.65 -8.55
C LEU A 131 8.03 -5.97 -9.87
N LEU A 132 6.74 -5.75 -10.12
CA LEU A 132 6.28 -4.99 -11.29
C LEU A 132 6.70 -3.53 -11.18
N HIS A 133 6.75 -2.96 -9.97
CA HIS A 133 7.24 -1.61 -9.79
C HIS A 133 8.73 -1.47 -10.12
N VAL A 134 9.55 -2.41 -9.64
CA VAL A 134 10.97 -2.50 -10.00
C VAL A 134 11.13 -2.66 -11.52
N SER A 135 10.28 -3.49 -12.13
CA SER A 135 10.28 -3.70 -13.58
C SER A 135 10.02 -2.42 -14.36
N ILE A 136 9.06 -1.59 -13.92
CA ILE A 136 8.78 -0.28 -14.53
C ILE A 136 10.01 0.62 -14.40
N THR A 137 10.61 0.73 -13.22
CA THR A 137 11.80 1.56 -13.01
C THR A 137 12.97 1.11 -13.89
N ILE A 138 13.21 -0.20 -14.03
CA ILE A 138 14.22 -0.76 -14.94
C ILE A 138 13.92 -0.33 -16.39
N GLN A 139 12.68 -0.49 -16.86
CA GLN A 139 12.31 -0.08 -18.22
C GLN A 139 12.55 1.41 -18.45
N GLN A 140 12.22 2.24 -17.46
CA GLN A 140 12.44 3.66 -17.58
C GLN A 140 13.92 4.05 -17.51
N ALA A 141 14.73 3.31 -16.76
CA ALA A 141 16.19 3.45 -16.77
C ALA A 141 16.76 3.09 -18.16
N LEU A 142 16.38 1.95 -18.73
CA LEU A 142 16.80 1.53 -20.07
C LEU A 142 16.39 2.56 -21.15
N SER A 143 15.19 3.13 -21.03
CA SER A 143 14.71 4.22 -21.88
C SER A 143 15.57 5.48 -21.73
N THR A 144 15.92 5.84 -20.49
CA THR A 144 16.79 7.00 -20.17
C THR A 144 18.17 6.86 -20.80
N PHE A 145 18.75 5.66 -20.77
CA PHE A 145 20.07 5.35 -21.32
C PHE A 145 20.05 4.93 -22.80
N ARG A 146 18.90 5.05 -23.47
CA ARG A 146 18.74 4.77 -24.91
C ARG A 146 19.17 3.36 -25.31
N VAL A 147 18.94 2.39 -24.42
CA VAL A 147 19.20 0.98 -24.73
C VAL A 147 18.31 0.54 -25.89
N SER A 148 18.82 -0.39 -26.72
CA SER A 148 18.08 -0.89 -27.89
C SER A 148 16.70 -1.42 -27.50
N LEU A 149 15.72 -1.23 -28.38
CA LEU A 149 14.33 -1.63 -28.14
C LEU A 149 14.15 -3.13 -28.01
N ARG A 150 14.98 -3.89 -28.74
CA ARG A 150 14.99 -5.35 -28.65
C ARG A 150 15.39 -5.77 -27.24
N THR A 151 16.44 -5.15 -26.70
CA THR A 151 16.87 -5.39 -25.31
C THR A 151 15.80 -4.96 -24.31
N GLN A 152 15.19 -3.78 -24.45
CA GLN A 152 14.11 -3.33 -23.58
C GLN A 152 12.94 -4.33 -23.55
N SER A 153 12.52 -4.81 -24.73
CA SER A 153 11.44 -5.78 -24.86
C SER A 153 11.77 -7.14 -24.25
N ILE A 154 13.02 -7.61 -24.41
CA ILE A 154 13.49 -8.85 -23.77
C ILE A 154 13.45 -8.68 -22.25
N VAL A 155 14.07 -7.62 -21.73
CA VAL A 155 14.10 -7.35 -20.28
C VAL A 155 12.69 -7.22 -19.72
N ALA A 156 11.78 -6.56 -20.43
CA ALA A 156 10.38 -6.42 -20.01
C ALA A 156 9.71 -7.78 -19.79
N ARG A 157 9.84 -8.68 -20.78
CA ARG A 157 9.27 -10.03 -20.72
C ARG A 157 9.92 -10.85 -19.61
N SER A 158 11.23 -10.79 -19.48
CA SER A 158 11.98 -11.49 -18.44
C SER A 158 11.57 -11.01 -17.03
N CYS A 159 11.38 -9.70 -16.83
CA CYS A 159 10.93 -9.15 -15.55
C CYS A 159 9.51 -9.60 -15.18
N ILE A 160 8.56 -9.59 -16.13
CA ILE A 160 7.20 -10.09 -15.89
C ILE A 160 7.23 -11.58 -15.55
N PHE A 161 7.98 -12.38 -16.31
CA PHE A 161 8.13 -13.80 -16.06
C PHE A 161 8.72 -14.07 -14.67
N ALA A 162 9.81 -13.38 -14.31
CA ALA A 162 10.43 -13.49 -13.00
C ALA A 162 9.47 -13.11 -11.86
N ALA A 163 8.64 -12.08 -12.04
CA ALA A 163 7.63 -11.70 -11.06
C ALA A 163 6.61 -12.83 -10.81
N TYR A 164 6.10 -13.47 -11.85
CA TYR A 164 5.16 -14.59 -11.70
C TYR A 164 5.81 -15.86 -11.16
N CYS A 165 7.04 -16.16 -11.57
CA CYS A 165 7.82 -17.25 -10.97
C CYS A 165 8.00 -17.02 -9.46
N TYR A 166 8.33 -15.80 -9.04
CA TYR A 166 8.43 -15.46 -7.62
C TYR A 166 7.11 -15.68 -6.88
N VAL A 167 5.99 -15.20 -7.44
CA VAL A 167 4.64 -15.40 -6.86
C VAL A 167 4.32 -16.89 -6.68
N ALA A 168 4.58 -17.69 -7.71
CA ALA A 168 4.31 -19.13 -7.67
C ALA A 168 5.17 -19.85 -6.62
N LEU A 169 6.48 -19.55 -6.57
CA LEU A 169 7.39 -20.11 -5.58
C LEU A 169 7.02 -19.67 -4.17
N TYR A 170 6.77 -18.38 -3.97
CA TYR A 170 6.34 -17.82 -2.68
C TYR A 170 5.04 -18.48 -2.20
N GLY A 171 4.02 -18.54 -3.06
CA GLY A 171 2.75 -19.19 -2.74
C GLY A 171 2.93 -20.67 -2.38
N TYR A 172 3.74 -21.41 -3.15
CA TYR A 172 4.03 -22.81 -2.87
C TYR A 172 4.73 -22.99 -1.52
N PHE A 173 5.83 -22.27 -1.25
CA PHE A 173 6.59 -22.44 -0.01
C PHE A 173 5.80 -22.00 1.23
N VAL A 174 4.99 -20.96 1.12
CA VAL A 174 4.20 -20.44 2.24
C VAL A 174 2.98 -21.30 2.53
N PHE A 175 2.27 -21.80 1.51
CA PHE A 175 0.95 -22.41 1.68
C PHE A 175 0.88 -23.93 1.46
N ARG A 176 1.95 -24.61 1.00
CA ARG A 176 1.91 -26.06 0.69
C ARG A 176 1.48 -26.98 1.83
N ASN A 177 1.67 -26.57 3.08
CA ASN A 177 1.38 -27.39 4.26
C ASN A 177 0.03 -27.04 4.93
N GLU A 178 -0.73 -26.10 4.38
CA GLU A 178 -2.00 -25.67 4.99
C GLU A 178 -3.14 -26.63 4.59
N PRO A 179 -3.77 -27.35 5.53
CA PRO A 179 -4.87 -28.26 5.20
C PRO A 179 -6.13 -27.48 4.83
N LEU A 180 -6.68 -27.75 3.64
CA LEU A 180 -7.92 -27.11 3.14
C LEU A 180 -9.22 -27.78 3.60
N SER A 181 -9.13 -28.83 4.43
CA SER A 181 -10.28 -29.56 4.98
C SER A 181 -10.79 -28.94 6.28
N GLY A 182 -12.11 -28.91 6.45
CA GLY A 182 -12.78 -28.47 7.68
C GLY A 182 -13.24 -27.01 7.64
N ARG A 183 -13.49 -26.46 8.83
CA ARG A 183 -13.95 -25.09 9.04
C ARG A 183 -12.94 -24.33 9.90
N THR A 184 -12.98 -23.00 9.82
CA THR A 184 -12.12 -22.11 10.62
C THR A 184 -12.83 -20.80 10.89
N GLN A 185 -12.62 -20.21 12.06
CA GLN A 185 -13.12 -18.87 12.38
C GLN A 185 -12.40 -17.79 11.57
N LEU A 186 -11.11 -18.01 11.28
CA LEU A 186 -10.28 -17.08 10.52
C LEU A 186 -9.41 -17.85 9.52
N CYS A 187 -9.34 -17.35 8.28
CA CYS A 187 -8.34 -17.81 7.34
C CYS A 187 -6.96 -17.26 7.76
N SER A 188 -6.28 -17.95 8.68
CA SER A 188 -4.88 -17.67 8.96
C SER A 188 -4.06 -17.95 7.70
N SER A 189 -3.24 -16.98 7.29
CA SER A 189 -2.24 -17.18 6.22
C SER A 189 -0.91 -17.69 6.78
N PHE A 190 -0.88 -18.11 8.06
CA PHE A 190 0.34 -18.34 8.82
C PHE A 190 0.35 -19.72 9.48
N THR A 191 1.38 -20.50 9.17
CA THR A 191 1.85 -21.65 9.94
C THR A 191 3.17 -21.27 10.63
N VAL A 192 3.56 -22.00 11.67
CA VAL A 192 4.85 -21.77 12.36
C VAL A 192 6.03 -21.82 11.39
N ASN A 193 5.98 -22.73 10.41
CA ASN A 193 7.02 -22.88 9.40
C ASN A 193 6.98 -21.79 8.33
N SER A 194 5.80 -21.22 8.03
CA SER A 194 5.65 -20.16 7.03
C SER A 194 5.90 -18.75 7.58
N GLU A 195 5.91 -18.57 8.90
CA GLU A 195 6.21 -17.30 9.57
C GLU A 195 7.58 -16.76 9.11
N LEU A 196 8.61 -17.60 9.10
CA LEU A 196 9.96 -17.21 8.69
C LEU A 196 10.01 -16.73 7.23
N TYR A 197 9.40 -17.48 6.30
CA TYR A 197 9.36 -17.13 4.87
C TYR A 197 8.61 -15.83 4.62
N LEU A 198 7.51 -15.61 5.34
CA LEU A 198 6.72 -14.39 5.21
C LEU A 198 7.49 -13.18 5.73
N ILE A 199 8.16 -13.29 6.89
CA ILE A 199 8.99 -12.20 7.44
C ILE A 199 10.14 -11.86 6.48
N ILE A 200 10.84 -12.88 5.97
CA ILE A 200 11.94 -12.68 4.99
C ILE A 200 11.40 -12.00 3.73
N SER A 201 10.30 -12.49 3.17
CA SER A 201 9.69 -11.90 1.97
C SER A 201 9.22 -10.46 2.22
N LEU A 202 8.59 -10.18 3.36
CA LEU A 202 8.14 -8.83 3.70
C LEU A 202 9.32 -7.84 3.80
N ASN A 203 10.40 -8.23 4.49
CA ASN A 203 11.61 -7.40 4.61
C ASN A 203 12.29 -7.20 3.26
N LEU A 204 12.37 -8.26 2.43
CA LEU A 204 12.92 -8.17 1.09
C LEU A 204 12.11 -7.22 0.20
N MET A 205 10.77 -7.34 0.23
CA MET A 205 9.89 -6.47 -0.54
C MET A 205 10.02 -5.01 -0.07
N MET A 206 10.04 -4.76 1.23
CA MET A 206 10.25 -3.42 1.78
C MET A 206 11.59 -2.82 1.33
N ALA A 207 12.68 -3.58 1.43
CA ALA A 207 14.00 -3.13 0.98
C ALA A 207 13.99 -2.81 -0.52
N LEU A 208 13.38 -3.68 -1.34
CA LEU A 208 13.23 -3.46 -2.78
C LEU A 208 12.41 -2.20 -3.08
N GLU A 209 11.34 -1.92 -2.33
CA GLU A 209 10.53 -0.70 -2.52
C GLU A 209 11.31 0.57 -2.22
N ILE A 210 12.05 0.59 -1.11
CA ILE A 210 12.88 1.75 -0.74
C ILE A 210 13.92 2.00 -1.83
N VAL A 211 14.66 0.96 -2.21
CA VAL A 211 15.66 1.03 -3.28
C VAL A 211 15.02 1.51 -4.58
N ASN A 212 13.86 0.96 -4.95
CA ASN A 212 13.15 1.33 -6.16
C ASN A 212 12.69 2.80 -6.16
N LEU A 213 12.16 3.29 -5.03
CA LEU A 213 11.76 4.69 -4.87
C LEU A 213 12.97 5.63 -5.00
N THR A 214 14.11 5.28 -4.37
CA THR A 214 15.35 6.06 -4.49
C THR A 214 15.83 6.11 -5.95
N PHE A 215 15.83 4.98 -6.66
CA PHE A 215 16.20 4.94 -8.08
C PHE A 215 15.23 5.74 -8.95
N ALA A 216 13.93 5.68 -8.70
CA ALA A 216 12.94 6.46 -9.44
C ALA A 216 13.15 7.97 -9.26
N ILE A 217 13.41 8.43 -8.03
CA ILE A 217 13.73 9.83 -7.74
C ILE A 217 15.02 10.25 -8.47
N PHE A 218 16.08 9.44 -8.38
CA PHE A 218 17.34 9.71 -9.05
C PHE A 218 17.16 9.82 -10.57
N LEU A 219 16.40 8.90 -11.17
CA LEU A 219 16.12 8.92 -12.60
C LEU A 219 15.33 10.16 -13.04
N VAL A 220 14.38 10.64 -12.23
CA VAL A 220 13.65 11.88 -12.52
C VAL A 220 14.58 13.09 -12.46
N VAL A 221 15.42 13.19 -11.42
CA VAL A 221 16.40 14.28 -11.28
C VAL A 221 17.39 14.27 -12.45
N HIS A 222 17.90 13.09 -12.80
CA HIS A 222 18.81 12.90 -13.92
C HIS A 222 18.18 13.29 -15.25
N ASN A 223 16.95 12.85 -15.54
CA ASN A 223 16.23 13.22 -16.76
C ASN A 223 15.95 14.72 -16.83
N LYS A 224 15.59 15.38 -15.72
CA LYS A 224 15.44 16.85 -15.66
C LYS A 224 16.74 17.56 -16.02
N LYS A 225 17.86 17.11 -15.47
CA LYS A 225 19.18 17.70 -15.72
C LYS A 225 19.56 17.60 -17.20
N ILE A 226 19.44 16.41 -17.80
CA ILE A 226 19.81 16.26 -19.21
C ILE A 226 18.83 17.00 -20.13
N LEU A 227 17.54 17.03 -19.81
CA LEU A 227 16.56 17.80 -20.58
C LEU A 227 16.91 19.30 -20.63
N LYS A 228 17.40 19.86 -19.52
CA LYS A 228 17.89 21.25 -19.48
C LYS A 228 19.08 21.46 -20.42
N ASN A 229 20.01 20.51 -20.47
CA ASN A 229 21.20 20.57 -21.33
C ASN A 229 20.85 20.35 -22.81
N GLU A 230 19.91 19.47 -23.13
CA GLU A 230 19.53 19.15 -24.52
C GLU A 230 18.64 20.23 -25.16
N ARG A 231 18.01 21.10 -24.36
CA ARG A 231 17.13 22.16 -24.86
C ARG A 231 17.85 23.14 -25.80
N SER A 232 19.18 23.26 -25.67
CA SER A 232 20.02 24.05 -26.59
C SER A 232 20.29 23.35 -27.93
N SER A 233 20.14 22.01 -28.01
CA SER A 233 20.54 21.20 -29.17
C SER A 233 19.44 21.00 -30.24
N TYR A 234 18.25 21.60 -30.06
CA TYR A 234 17.08 21.57 -30.98
C TYR A 234 16.64 20.20 -31.53
N SER A 235 17.10 19.08 -30.96
CA SER A 235 16.74 17.74 -31.44
C SER A 235 15.35 17.28 -30.94
N LEU A 236 14.30 17.67 -31.68
CA LEU A 236 12.89 17.48 -31.32
C LEU A 236 12.54 16.03 -30.88
N SER A 237 13.04 15.02 -31.59
CA SER A 237 12.74 13.61 -31.31
C SER A 237 13.29 13.14 -29.95
N ARG A 238 14.51 13.58 -29.60
CA ARG A 238 15.15 13.21 -28.32
C ARG A 238 14.46 13.89 -27.15
N THR A 239 14.18 15.19 -27.31
CA THR A 239 13.45 15.98 -26.32
C THR A 239 12.06 15.40 -26.06
N PHE A 240 11.32 15.01 -27.10
CA PHE A 240 10.00 14.40 -26.96
C PHE A 240 10.03 13.09 -26.18
N LEU A 241 10.94 12.17 -26.51
CA LEU A 241 11.05 10.87 -25.83
C LEU A 241 11.36 11.04 -24.34
N ARG A 242 12.30 11.94 -24.00
CA ARG A 242 12.67 12.20 -22.62
C ARG A 242 11.55 12.91 -21.85
N MET A 243 10.83 13.82 -22.50
CA MET A 243 9.65 14.45 -21.91
C MET A 243 8.55 13.43 -21.60
N GLN A 244 8.31 12.49 -22.52
CA GLN A 244 7.35 11.39 -22.31
C GLN A 244 7.74 10.50 -21.13
N ASN A 245 9.02 10.16 -21.00
CA ASN A 245 9.52 9.40 -19.85
C ASN A 245 9.28 10.16 -18.53
N LEU A 246 9.58 11.46 -18.50
CA LEU A 246 9.39 12.30 -17.33
C LEU A 246 7.92 12.44 -16.93
N TYR A 247 7.00 12.61 -17.90
CA TYR A 247 5.56 12.62 -17.65
C TYR A 247 5.01 11.28 -17.19
N THR A 248 5.66 10.18 -17.57
CA THR A 248 5.26 8.84 -17.11
C THR A 248 5.76 8.57 -15.68
N MET A 249 6.98 9.00 -15.34
CA MET A 249 7.54 8.81 -13.99
C MET A 249 6.93 9.73 -12.93
N ALA A 250 6.58 10.97 -13.27
CA ALA A 250 6.11 11.95 -12.30
C ALA A 250 4.88 11.50 -11.48
N PRO A 251 3.78 11.00 -12.08
CA PRO A 251 2.63 10.49 -11.32
C PRO A 251 2.91 9.15 -10.64
N TYR A 252 3.96 8.44 -11.05
CA TYR A 252 4.32 7.13 -10.52
C TYR A 252 5.05 7.22 -9.17
N ILE A 253 5.84 8.27 -8.94
CA ILE A 253 6.56 8.48 -7.67
C ILE A 253 5.61 8.57 -6.46
N PRO A 254 4.52 9.37 -6.46
CA PRO A 254 3.58 9.40 -5.34
C PRO A 254 2.95 8.04 -5.04
N VAL A 255 2.66 7.24 -6.08
CA VAL A 255 2.12 5.88 -5.92
C VAL A 255 3.14 4.98 -5.23
N LEU A 256 4.41 5.03 -5.64
CA LEU A 256 5.49 4.25 -5.01
C LEU A 256 5.74 4.69 -3.58
N ALA A 257 5.74 6.00 -3.32
CA ALA A 257 5.91 6.55 -2.00
C ALA A 257 4.76 6.13 -1.07
N LEU A 258 3.51 6.17 -1.57
CA LEU A 258 2.35 5.70 -0.82
C LEU A 258 2.43 4.20 -0.54
N HIS A 259 2.79 3.40 -1.53
CA HIS A 259 2.92 1.95 -1.36
C HIS A 259 4.02 1.59 -0.36
N ALA A 260 5.20 2.19 -0.49
CA ALA A 260 6.31 2.04 0.46
C ALA A 260 5.91 2.52 1.87
N PHE A 261 5.15 3.61 1.99
CA PHE A 261 4.65 4.11 3.26
C PHE A 261 3.64 3.16 3.90
N VAL A 262 2.70 2.61 3.13
CA VAL A 262 1.76 1.59 3.63
C VAL A 262 2.51 0.34 4.07
N HIS A 263 3.47 -0.13 3.28
CA HIS A 263 4.33 -1.26 3.63
C HIS A 263 5.28 -0.98 4.80
N PHE A 264 5.62 0.27 5.06
CA PHE A 264 6.36 0.67 6.26
C PHE A 264 5.40 0.65 7.46
N ILE A 265 4.25 1.29 7.32
CA ILE A 265 3.26 1.43 8.40
C ILE A 265 2.69 0.09 8.87
N VAL A 266 2.40 -0.87 7.99
CA VAL A 266 1.81 -2.16 8.39
C VAL A 266 2.70 -2.96 9.36
N PRO A 267 4.00 -3.20 9.08
CA PRO A 267 4.93 -3.80 10.03
C PRO A 267 5.32 -2.85 11.15
N TYR A 268 5.43 -1.53 10.91
CA TYR A 268 5.69 -0.58 11.99
C TYR A 268 4.50 -0.44 12.95
N TYR A 269 3.23 -0.65 12.60
CA TYR A 269 2.17 -0.76 13.61
C TYR A 269 2.37 -1.99 14.51
N CYS A 270 3.01 -3.05 14.01
CA CYS A 270 3.38 -4.20 14.85
C CYS A 270 4.60 -3.94 15.77
N LEU A 271 5.43 -2.94 15.46
CA LEU A 271 6.65 -2.57 16.21
C LEU A 271 6.49 -1.28 17.04
N ILE A 272 5.93 -0.24 16.44
CA ILE A 272 5.51 1.05 17.02
C ILE A 272 4.31 0.88 17.93
N ALA A 273 3.29 0.05 17.67
CA ALA A 273 2.18 -0.02 18.63
C ALA A 273 2.64 -0.50 20.02
N PRO A 274 3.49 -1.53 20.18
CA PRO A 274 4.11 -1.88 21.46
C PRO A 274 5.04 -0.79 22.01
N LEU A 275 5.86 -0.17 21.16
CA LEU A 275 6.82 0.87 21.58
C LEU A 275 6.11 2.17 22.00
N ALA A 276 5.08 2.59 21.26
CA ALA A 276 4.18 3.71 21.55
C ALA A 276 3.31 3.40 22.76
N PHE A 277 2.86 2.16 22.98
CA PHE A 277 2.22 1.77 24.25
C PHE A 277 3.20 1.88 25.43
N LEU A 278 4.45 1.42 25.28
CA LEU A 278 5.49 1.55 26.31
C LEU A 278 5.85 3.01 26.58
N ILE A 279 5.93 3.83 25.55
CA ILE A 279 6.17 5.28 25.64
C ILE A 279 4.95 5.97 26.26
N MET A 280 3.72 5.64 25.88
CA MET A 280 2.48 6.17 26.48
C MET A 280 2.31 5.74 27.94
N ILE A 281 2.74 4.53 28.31
CA ILE A 281 2.77 4.07 29.71
C ILE A 281 3.81 4.86 30.50
N LYS A 282 5.02 5.08 29.96
CA LYS A 282 6.04 5.90 30.62
C LYS A 282 5.64 7.37 30.71
N LEU A 283 5.18 7.98 29.62
CA LEU A 283 4.70 9.37 29.56
C LEU A 283 3.43 9.58 30.39
N GLY A 284 2.52 8.61 30.43
CA GLY A 284 1.35 8.62 31.29
C GLY A 284 1.69 8.58 32.78
N ARG A 285 2.77 7.87 33.15
CA ARG A 285 3.30 7.86 34.53
C ARG A 285 3.92 9.21 34.91
N PHE A 286 4.66 9.85 34.00
CA PHE A 286 5.21 11.19 34.23
C PHE A 286 4.14 12.29 34.24
N ARG A 287 3.12 12.19 33.38
CA ARG A 287 2.00 13.16 33.33
C ARG A 287 1.12 13.09 34.58
N ARG A 288 0.90 11.90 35.17
CA ARG A 288 0.18 11.77 36.46
C ARG A 288 0.98 12.33 37.64
N GLN A 289 2.30 12.15 37.67
CA GLN A 289 3.15 12.76 38.70
C GLN A 289 3.23 14.29 38.58
N GLY A 290 3.33 14.83 37.35
CA GLY A 290 3.32 16.28 37.11
C GLY A 290 1.95 16.92 37.39
N HIS A 291 0.86 16.24 37.06
CA HIS A 291 -0.50 16.73 37.32
C HIS A 291 -0.82 16.76 38.82
N MET A 292 -0.41 15.76 39.61
CA MET A 292 -0.54 15.82 41.07
C MET A 292 0.30 16.96 41.69
N ARG A 293 1.53 17.18 41.19
CA ARG A 293 2.38 18.29 41.66
C ARG A 293 1.79 19.67 41.33
N ASN A 294 1.24 19.83 40.12
CA ASN A 294 0.62 21.07 39.66
C ASN A 294 -0.79 21.30 40.21
N MET A 295 -1.45 20.30 40.80
CA MET A 295 -2.68 20.50 41.57
C MET A 295 -2.40 20.92 43.02
N ILE A 296 -1.23 20.55 43.57
CA ILE A 296 -0.83 20.95 44.93
C ILE A 296 -0.14 22.33 44.93
N ALA A 297 0.56 22.71 43.85
CA ALA A 297 1.38 23.92 43.80
C ALA A 297 0.63 25.29 43.75
N PRO A 298 -0.47 25.48 42.99
CA PRO A 298 -1.12 26.79 42.90
C PRO A 298 -2.05 27.09 44.09
N MET A 299 -2.38 26.10 44.92
CA MET A 299 -3.14 26.31 46.16
C MET A 299 -2.32 27.02 47.26
N GLN A 300 -1.00 27.17 47.06
CA GLN A 300 -0.09 27.79 48.02
C GLN A 300 0.47 29.16 47.63
N GLN A 301 0.39 29.61 46.37
CA GLN A 301 1.08 30.84 45.97
C GLN A 301 0.56 31.41 44.64
N SER A 302 -0.22 32.49 44.70
CA SER A 302 0.23 33.80 44.20
C SER A 302 -0.93 34.73 43.80
N ASN A 303 -0.82 35.97 44.28
CA ASN A 303 -1.66 37.15 43.99
C ASN A 303 -1.74 37.53 42.49
N ALA A 304 -1.19 36.73 41.57
CA ALA A 304 -1.18 36.99 40.14
C ALA A 304 -2.57 36.84 39.50
N GLN A 305 -3.42 35.97 40.06
CA GLN A 305 -4.81 35.84 39.60
C GLN A 305 -5.60 37.12 39.88
N GLU A 306 -5.31 37.80 40.99
CA GLU A 306 -5.94 39.07 41.39
C GLU A 306 -5.56 40.23 40.45
N VAL A 307 -4.29 40.31 40.05
CA VAL A 307 -3.79 41.34 39.14
C VAL A 307 -4.35 41.16 37.72
N TYR A 308 -4.52 39.92 37.26
CA TYR A 308 -5.03 39.64 35.93
C TYR A 308 -6.51 40.02 35.78
N PHE A 309 -7.34 39.77 36.80
CA PHE A 309 -8.75 40.16 36.78
C PHE A 309 -8.96 41.67 36.89
N ASN A 310 -8.09 42.37 37.62
CA ASN A 310 -8.19 43.83 37.74
C ASN A 310 -7.90 44.57 36.43
N ASN A 311 -6.90 44.14 35.66
CA ASN A 311 -6.55 44.79 34.39
C ASN A 311 -7.60 44.55 33.27
N LEU A 312 -8.26 43.39 33.28
CA LEU A 312 -9.38 43.08 32.38
C LEU A 312 -10.61 43.96 32.65
N LYS A 313 -10.89 44.25 33.92
CA LYS A 313 -11.96 45.16 34.35
C LYS A 313 -11.69 46.60 33.88
N GLU A 314 -10.44 47.03 33.89
CA GLU A 314 -10.03 48.37 33.44
C GLU A 314 -10.18 48.56 31.92
N ALA A 315 -9.83 47.56 31.12
CA ALA A 315 -9.91 47.64 29.66
C ALA A 315 -11.36 47.66 29.14
N TRP A 316 -12.28 47.00 29.84
CA TRP A 316 -13.70 46.93 29.46
C TRP A 316 -14.45 48.24 29.70
N ASN A 317 -13.96 49.07 30.62
CA ASN A 317 -14.60 50.35 30.99
C ASN A 317 -14.22 51.52 30.07
N LYS A 318 -13.44 51.30 29.00
CA LYS A 318 -13.12 52.35 28.03
C LYS A 318 -14.20 52.45 26.95
N PRO A 319 -14.91 53.59 26.82
CA PRO A 319 -15.95 53.76 25.81
C PRO A 319 -15.33 53.78 24.40
N LEU A 320 -15.96 53.04 23.49
CA LEU A 320 -15.55 52.89 22.10
C LEU A 320 -16.00 54.14 21.31
N ASN A 321 -15.04 55.00 20.97
CA ASN A 321 -15.20 56.07 19.99
C ASN A 321 -15.02 55.53 18.57
#